data_AF-K0KS43-F1
#
_entry.id   AF-K0KS43-F1
#
_cell.length_a   1.000
_cell.length_b   1.000
_cell.length_c   1.000
_cell.angle_alpha   90.00
_cell.angle_beta   90.00
_cell.angle_gamma   90.00
#
_symmetry.space_group_name_H-M   'P 1'
#
loop_
_entity.id
_entity.type
_entity.pdbx_description
1 polymer ?
#
loop_
_entity_poly.entity_id
_entity_poly.type
_entity_poly.pdbx_seq_one_letter_code
_entity_poly.pdbx_strand_id
1 'polypeptide(L)'
;MTIAPKGSVSNQERERVQLLMEKSIQKGREKLCSLTNDELVGTVCLVDCEKKSEFGGFLYSIQSSIFKAATFDPRTSFDFKKDEVFDIIEPKNVGYKRITLKLKVKDYPTLKNKQDVEDIRSFLKSSDSIVEIYIKEQLDISQVLDYLNKFGAPESDAQIGEEIAKVNRQRLPLFFLRYEWLRSIWFSLENPITLLKFYSNSLKDVKIDHFRLCFKAVQKQQSKFINYIGSENPDHNSIYFFTPDKTNDADDKNNENREQDKLSAAEIIENNDFIFQNTNLEYPRMFASTRDIYSVYDLSCSNNSLPTKDPNDQVPNRT
;
A
#
# COMPACT_ATOMS: atom_id res chain seq x y z
N MET A 1 -55.12 16.36 -13.43
CA MET A 1 -53.69 16.25 -13.76
C MET A 1 -53.18 14.96 -13.16
N THR A 2 -52.95 13.95 -13.99
CA THR A 2 -52.48 12.64 -13.56
C THR A 2 -51.01 12.54 -13.95
N ILE A 3 -50.12 12.57 -12.96
CA ILE A 3 -48.68 12.38 -13.20
C ILE A 3 -48.50 10.91 -13.53
N ALA A 4 -48.14 10.62 -14.79
CA ALA A 4 -47.88 9.26 -15.23
C ALA A 4 -46.69 8.67 -14.44
N PRO A 5 -46.73 7.37 -14.07
CA PRO A 5 -45.61 6.74 -13.39
C PRO A 5 -44.43 6.64 -14.37
N LYS A 6 -43.22 6.98 -13.91
CA LYS A 6 -41.98 6.73 -14.66
C LYS A 6 -41.91 5.23 -14.97
N GLY A 7 -42.01 4.88 -16.25
CA GLY A 7 -41.90 3.49 -16.71
C GLY A 7 -40.60 2.85 -16.22
N SER A 8 -40.69 1.59 -15.80
CA SER A 8 -39.54 0.79 -15.37
C SER A 8 -38.57 0.60 -16.52
N VAL A 9 -37.32 1.07 -16.36
CA VAL A 9 -36.23 0.86 -17.33
C VAL A 9 -36.04 -0.64 -17.59
N SER A 10 -36.05 -1.04 -18.86
CA SER A 10 -35.92 -2.44 -19.28
C SER A 10 -34.54 -3.02 -18.92
N ASN A 11 -34.46 -4.34 -18.70
CA ASN A 11 -33.19 -5.00 -18.37
C ASN A 11 -32.13 -4.84 -19.48
N GLN A 12 -32.54 -4.83 -20.75
CA GLN A 12 -31.64 -4.60 -21.89
C GLN A 12 -31.02 -3.20 -21.88
N GLU A 13 -31.77 -2.19 -21.43
CA GLU A 13 -31.27 -0.82 -21.34
C GLU A 13 -30.30 -0.65 -20.16
N ARG A 14 -30.53 -1.38 -19.05
CA ARG A 14 -29.57 -1.46 -17.94
C ARG A 14 -28.25 -2.12 -18.36
N GLU A 15 -28.32 -3.25 -19.07
CA GLU A 15 -27.15 -3.95 -19.60
C GLU A 15 -26.36 -3.07 -20.58
N ARG A 16 -27.05 -2.34 -21.46
CA ARG A 16 -26.40 -1.41 -22.40
C ARG A 16 -25.69 -0.26 -21.68
N VAL A 17 -26.32 0.33 -20.66
CA VAL A 17 -25.70 1.39 -19.86
C VAL A 17 -24.49 0.87 -19.09
N GLN A 18 -24.58 -0.33 -18.52
CA GLN A 18 -23.48 -0.99 -17.83
C GLN A 18 -22.28 -1.21 -18.76
N LEU A 19 -22.52 -1.77 -19.96
CA LEU A 19 -21.49 -1.96 -21.00
C LEU A 19 -20.83 -0.65 -21.45
N LEU A 20 -21.61 0.42 -21.61
CA LEU A 20 -21.07 1.73 -21.98
C LEU A 20 -20.22 2.33 -20.85
N MET A 21 -20.64 2.16 -19.60
CA MET A 21 -19.91 2.60 -18.42
C MET A 21 -18.58 1.85 -18.30
N GLU A 22 -18.58 0.52 -18.41
CA GLU A 22 -17.36 -0.31 -18.38
C GLU A 22 -16.39 0.09 -19.50
N LYS A 23 -16.91 0.35 -20.70
CA LYS A 23 -16.09 0.82 -21.82
C LYS A 23 -15.50 2.21 -21.58
N SER A 24 -16.26 3.13 -20.99
CA SER A 24 -15.77 4.48 -20.64
C SER A 24 -14.71 4.41 -19.54
N ILE A 25 -14.90 3.57 -18.53
CA ILE A 25 -13.91 3.31 -17.45
C ILE A 25 -12.60 2.80 -18.05
N GLN A 26 -12.66 1.81 -18.96
CA GLN A 26 -11.47 1.26 -19.59
C GLN A 26 -10.74 2.31 -20.46
N LYS A 27 -11.48 3.07 -21.27
CA LYS A 27 -10.91 4.17 -22.06
C LYS A 27 -10.27 5.25 -21.18
N GLY A 28 -10.92 5.62 -20.09
CA GLY A 28 -10.42 6.60 -19.14
C GLY A 28 -9.09 6.19 -18.53
N ARG A 29 -8.98 4.90 -18.16
CA ARG A 29 -7.74 4.30 -17.68
C ARG A 29 -6.62 4.38 -18.72
N GLU A 30 -6.88 3.91 -19.94
CA GLU A 30 -5.90 3.91 -21.04
C GLU A 30 -5.45 5.33 -21.37
N LYS A 31 -6.39 6.27 -21.40
CA LYS A 31 -6.09 7.67 -21.68
C LYS A 31 -5.24 8.28 -20.57
N LEU A 32 -5.60 8.05 -19.30
CA LEU A 32 -4.81 8.54 -18.16
C LEU A 32 -3.37 8.02 -18.20
N CYS A 33 -3.16 6.75 -18.59
CA CYS A 33 -1.83 6.15 -18.70
C CYS A 33 -0.99 6.68 -19.88
N SER A 34 -1.63 7.27 -20.89
CA SER A 34 -0.96 7.76 -22.12
C SER A 34 -0.75 9.27 -22.14
N LEU A 35 -1.14 10.00 -21.09
CA LEU A 35 -0.86 11.42 -20.98
C LEU A 35 0.64 11.65 -20.88
N THR A 36 1.14 12.67 -21.59
CA THR A 36 2.45 13.25 -21.31
C THR A 36 2.48 13.87 -19.92
N ASN A 37 3.67 14.14 -19.36
CA ASN A 37 3.79 14.78 -18.05
C ASN A 37 3.02 16.11 -17.98
N ASP A 38 3.11 16.95 -19.02
CA ASP A 38 2.41 18.24 -19.10
C ASP A 38 0.89 18.07 -19.15
N GLU A 39 0.40 17.10 -19.93
CA GLU A 39 -1.03 16.78 -19.97
C GLU A 39 -1.51 16.19 -18.64
N LEU A 40 -0.70 15.34 -18.00
CA LEU A 40 -1.02 14.73 -16.70
C LEU A 40 -1.18 15.82 -15.64
N VAL A 41 -0.14 16.65 -15.42
CA VAL A 41 -0.22 17.75 -14.45
C VAL A 41 -1.26 18.78 -14.86
N GLY A 42 -1.55 18.94 -16.14
CA GLY A 42 -2.58 19.83 -16.67
C GLY A 42 -4.02 19.31 -16.52
N THR A 43 -4.22 18.00 -16.36
CA THR A 43 -5.55 17.36 -16.35
C THR A 43 -5.97 16.91 -14.96
N VAL A 44 -5.04 16.37 -14.18
CA VAL A 44 -5.34 15.78 -12.87
C VAL A 44 -4.57 16.48 -11.75
N CYS A 45 -5.10 16.37 -10.54
CA CYS A 45 -4.49 16.84 -9.31
C CYS A 45 -4.60 15.79 -8.20
N LEU A 46 -3.71 15.91 -7.22
CA LEU A 46 -3.79 15.19 -5.96
C LEU A 46 -4.56 16.05 -4.96
N VAL A 47 -5.54 15.43 -4.30
CA VAL A 47 -6.32 16.07 -3.23
C VAL A 47 -6.30 15.17 -2.01
N ASP A 48 -6.49 15.76 -0.84
CA ASP A 48 -6.65 14.99 0.40
C ASP A 48 -7.81 14.02 0.29
N CYS A 49 -7.57 12.80 0.76
CA CYS A 49 -8.59 11.78 0.86
C CYS A 49 -8.87 11.52 2.33
N GLU A 50 -10.07 11.86 2.78
CA GLU A 50 -10.60 11.42 4.06
C GLU A 50 -10.92 9.91 3.98
N LYS A 51 -9.90 9.06 4.04
CA LYS A 51 -10.13 7.64 4.30
C LYS A 51 -10.50 7.53 5.78
N LYS A 52 -11.78 7.23 6.06
CA LYS A 52 -12.35 6.97 7.39
C LYS A 52 -11.81 5.73 8.11
N SER A 53 -10.66 5.18 7.70
CA SER A 53 -10.12 4.02 8.40
C SER A 53 -9.45 4.47 9.69
N GLU A 54 -10.27 4.62 10.73
CA GLU A 54 -9.89 4.76 12.14
C GLU A 54 -9.28 3.47 12.70
N PHE A 55 -9.23 2.40 11.90
CA PHE A 55 -8.72 1.10 12.31
C PHE A 55 -7.30 0.85 11.81
N GLY A 56 -6.56 0.09 12.62
CA GLY A 56 -5.27 -0.46 12.24
C GLY A 56 -5.37 -1.28 10.96
N GLY A 57 -4.32 -1.21 10.16
CA GLY A 57 -4.29 -1.78 8.81
C GLY A 57 -3.04 -2.61 8.60
N PHE A 58 -3.19 -3.66 7.80
CA PHE A 58 -2.06 -4.43 7.32
C PHE A 58 -1.57 -3.87 5.99
N LEU A 59 -0.27 -3.67 5.90
CA LEU A 59 0.42 -3.46 4.63
C LEU A 59 1.13 -4.78 4.26
N TYR A 60 0.80 -5.32 3.09
CA TYR A 60 1.23 -6.66 2.69
C TYR A 60 2.23 -6.61 1.54
N SER A 61 3.52 -6.63 1.83
CA SER A 61 4.52 -6.94 0.80
C SER A 61 4.65 -8.46 0.71
N ILE A 62 3.64 -9.15 0.19
CA ILE A 62 3.66 -10.62 0.10
C ILE A 62 3.51 -11.03 -1.36
N GLN A 63 4.51 -11.73 -1.88
CA GLN A 63 4.47 -12.38 -3.19
C GLN A 63 3.75 -13.74 -3.15
N SER A 64 3.61 -14.36 -1.98
CA SER A 64 2.97 -15.67 -1.76
C SER A 64 1.65 -15.60 -0.97
N SER A 65 0.50 -15.83 -1.61
CA SER A 65 -0.78 -15.90 -0.88
C SER A 65 -0.81 -17.03 0.17
N ILE A 66 0.00 -18.07 -0.01
CA ILE A 66 0.15 -19.17 0.96
C ILE A 66 0.76 -18.66 2.27
N PHE A 67 1.80 -17.81 2.19
CA PHE A 67 2.39 -17.21 3.40
C PHE A 67 1.37 -16.35 4.15
N LYS A 68 0.60 -15.55 3.41
CA LYS A 68 -0.50 -14.76 3.98
C LYS A 68 -1.50 -15.65 4.71
N ALA A 69 -2.02 -16.68 4.04
CA ALA A 69 -2.98 -17.59 4.65
C ALA A 69 -2.41 -18.27 5.89
N ALA A 70 -1.21 -18.83 5.81
CA ALA A 70 -0.57 -19.52 6.92
C ALA A 70 -0.34 -18.63 8.15
N THR A 71 0.01 -17.35 7.92
CA THR A 71 0.18 -16.38 9.01
C THR A 71 -1.12 -16.22 9.79
N PHE A 72 -2.27 -16.19 9.13
CA PHE A 72 -3.57 -15.94 9.73
C PHE A 72 -4.45 -17.19 9.86
N ASP A 73 -3.91 -18.40 9.70
CA ASP A 73 -4.69 -19.64 9.74
C ASP A 73 -5.21 -19.89 11.16
N PRO A 74 -6.53 -19.83 11.42
CA PRO A 74 -7.07 -19.99 12.77
C PRO A 74 -6.91 -21.41 13.33
N ARG A 75 -6.54 -22.39 12.50
CA ARG A 75 -6.41 -23.81 12.91
C ARG A 75 -5.06 -24.14 13.55
N THR A 76 -4.12 -23.18 13.55
CA THR A 76 -2.78 -23.35 14.11
C THR A 76 -2.53 -22.32 15.21
N SER A 77 -1.81 -22.67 16.27
CA SER A 77 -1.48 -21.74 17.35
C SER A 77 -0.46 -20.69 16.91
N PHE A 78 -0.42 -19.54 17.58
CA PHE A 78 0.62 -18.56 17.35
C PHE A 78 2.04 -19.13 17.55
N ASP A 79 2.27 -19.92 18.60
CA ASP A 79 3.59 -20.53 18.86
C ASP A 79 4.03 -21.43 17.69
N PHE A 80 3.11 -22.24 17.17
CA PHE A 80 3.38 -23.05 16.00
C PHE A 80 3.75 -22.19 14.79
N LYS A 81 3.00 -21.11 14.53
CA LYS A 81 3.28 -20.19 13.41
C LYS A 81 4.63 -19.49 13.57
N LYS A 82 4.99 -19.09 14.79
CA LYS A 82 6.28 -18.48 15.11
C LYS A 82 7.43 -19.46 14.90
N ASP A 83 7.19 -20.76 15.09
CA ASP A 83 8.21 -21.79 14.89
C ASP A 83 8.33 -22.24 13.43
N GLU A 84 7.24 -22.30 12.66
CA GLU A 84 7.24 -22.89 11.32
C GLU A 84 6.97 -21.91 10.18
N VAL A 85 6.34 -20.76 10.40
CA VAL A 85 5.80 -19.90 9.33
C VAL A 85 6.57 -18.59 9.18
N PHE A 86 6.77 -17.85 10.28
CA PHE A 86 7.37 -16.52 10.24
C PHE A 86 8.35 -16.24 11.37
N ASP A 87 9.23 -15.27 11.15
CA ASP A 87 9.90 -14.54 12.22
C ASP A 87 9.16 -13.21 12.44
N ILE A 88 9.02 -12.78 13.70
CA ILE A 88 8.47 -11.46 14.03
C ILE A 88 9.60 -10.52 14.37
N ILE A 89 9.58 -9.37 13.72
CA ILE A 89 10.37 -8.20 14.05
C ILE A 89 9.43 -7.21 14.72
N GLU A 90 9.51 -7.13 16.05
CA GLU A 90 8.74 -6.18 16.84
C GLU A 90 9.50 -4.85 16.96
N PRO A 91 9.10 -3.79 16.25
CA PRO A 91 9.66 -2.46 16.46
C PRO A 91 9.37 -1.97 17.88
N LYS A 92 10.41 -1.60 18.62
CA LYS A 92 10.24 -0.78 19.81
C LYS A 92 9.96 0.65 19.38
N ASN A 93 8.70 1.09 19.48
CA ASN A 93 8.25 2.49 19.32
C ASN A 93 8.62 3.14 17.97
N VAL A 94 8.24 2.50 16.85
CA VAL A 94 8.41 3.12 15.53
C VAL A 94 7.07 3.70 15.06
N GLY A 95 6.98 5.03 15.10
CA GLY A 95 5.87 5.79 14.55
C GLY A 95 6.03 6.05 13.04
N TYR A 96 4.91 6.13 12.36
CA TYR A 96 4.75 6.51 10.95
C TYR A 96 3.62 7.53 10.82
N LYS A 97 3.90 8.59 10.07
CA LYS A 97 2.91 9.53 9.53
C LYS A 97 2.36 8.94 8.24
N ARG A 98 1.06 9.02 7.99
CA ARG A 98 0.44 8.63 6.72
C ARG A 98 -0.18 9.86 6.06
N ILE A 99 0.17 10.06 4.80
CA ILE A 99 -0.50 10.99 3.90
C ILE A 99 -1.32 10.16 2.91
N THR A 100 -2.62 10.45 2.81
CA THR A 100 -3.53 9.76 1.88
C THR A 100 -4.06 10.75 0.86
N LEU A 101 -3.72 10.53 -0.41
CA LEU A 101 -4.09 11.40 -1.52
C LEU A 101 -4.97 10.64 -2.50
N LYS A 102 -5.98 11.31 -3.04
CA LYS A 102 -6.81 10.81 -4.12
C LYS A 102 -6.52 11.58 -5.40
N LEU A 103 -6.44 10.85 -6.51
CA LEU A 103 -6.33 11.44 -7.83
C LEU A 103 -7.70 11.95 -8.28
N LYS A 104 -7.77 13.21 -8.72
CA LYS A 104 -9.00 13.87 -9.20
C LYS A 104 -8.72 14.59 -10.52
N VAL A 105 -9.71 14.64 -11.42
CA VAL A 105 -9.68 15.56 -12.56
C VAL A 105 -9.81 17.00 -12.04
N LYS A 106 -8.97 17.91 -12.55
CA LYS A 106 -9.06 19.34 -12.24
C LYS A 106 -10.40 19.93 -12.62
N ASP A 107 -10.77 21.02 -11.96
CA ASP A 107 -11.98 21.76 -12.31
C ASP A 107 -11.82 22.44 -13.70
N TYR A 108 -10.58 22.80 -14.06
CA TYR A 108 -10.20 23.35 -15.37
C TYR A 108 -9.04 22.54 -15.99
N PRO A 109 -9.32 21.37 -16.58
CA PRO A 109 -8.28 20.55 -17.21
C PRO A 109 -7.81 21.18 -18.53
N THR A 110 -6.51 21.08 -18.81
CA THR A 110 -5.91 21.62 -20.05
C THR A 110 -6.03 20.68 -21.25
N LEU A 111 -6.40 19.42 -21.03
CA LEU A 111 -6.64 18.45 -22.09
C LEU A 111 -7.83 18.89 -22.96
N LYS A 112 -7.56 19.12 -24.25
CA LYS A 112 -8.53 19.71 -25.18
C LYS A 112 -9.72 18.80 -25.49
N ASN A 113 -9.53 17.48 -25.47
CA ASN A 113 -10.58 16.53 -25.77
C ASN A 113 -11.50 16.32 -24.56
N LYS A 114 -12.71 16.87 -24.64
CA LYS A 114 -13.71 16.76 -23.57
C LYS A 114 -14.13 15.31 -23.29
N GLN A 115 -14.22 14.46 -24.31
CA GLN A 115 -14.62 13.07 -24.11
C GLN A 115 -13.55 12.30 -23.33
N ASP A 116 -12.27 12.55 -23.64
CA ASP A 116 -11.14 11.96 -22.91
C ASP A 116 -11.17 12.36 -21.42
N VAL A 117 -11.48 13.64 -21.14
CA VAL A 117 -11.62 14.14 -19.77
C VAL A 117 -12.77 13.44 -19.03
N GLU A 118 -13.92 13.27 -19.66
CA GLU A 118 -15.07 12.58 -19.04
C GLU A 118 -14.82 11.07 -18.85
N ASP A 119 -14.12 10.42 -19.78
CA ASP A 119 -13.71 9.03 -19.65
C ASP A 119 -12.73 8.87 -18.46
N ILE A 120 -11.70 9.72 -18.36
CA ILE A 120 -10.77 9.75 -17.20
C ILE A 120 -11.55 9.99 -15.91
N ARG A 121 -12.48 10.95 -15.89
CA ARG A 121 -13.30 11.25 -14.72
C ARG A 121 -14.14 10.04 -14.30
N SER A 122 -14.73 9.33 -15.26
CA SER A 122 -15.53 8.13 -15.01
C SER A 122 -14.66 7.02 -14.42
N PHE A 123 -13.46 6.83 -14.96
CA PHE A 123 -12.46 5.92 -14.41
C PHE A 123 -12.09 6.27 -12.95
N LEU A 124 -11.70 7.52 -12.67
CA LEU A 124 -11.32 7.97 -11.33
C LEU A 124 -12.49 7.99 -10.32
N LYS A 125 -13.74 8.01 -10.79
CA LYS A 125 -14.93 7.83 -9.93
C LYS A 125 -15.20 6.37 -9.62
N SER A 126 -14.96 5.48 -10.59
CA SER A 126 -15.18 4.03 -10.46
C SER A 126 -14.09 3.31 -9.66
N SER A 127 -12.91 3.94 -9.53
CA SER A 127 -11.76 3.39 -8.82
C SER A 127 -11.36 4.34 -7.68
N ASP A 128 -11.08 3.79 -6.51
CA ASP A 128 -10.43 4.56 -5.44
C ASP A 128 -8.94 4.69 -5.75
N SER A 129 -8.65 5.59 -6.70
CA SER A 129 -7.32 5.96 -7.17
C SER A 129 -6.54 6.68 -6.06
N ILE A 130 -6.05 5.92 -5.09
CA ILE A 130 -5.46 6.43 -3.86
C ILE A 130 -3.96 6.14 -3.84
N VAL A 131 -3.19 7.17 -3.49
CA VAL A 131 -1.78 7.09 -3.10
C VAL A 131 -1.72 7.20 -1.58
N GLU A 132 -1.18 6.20 -0.90
CA GLU A 132 -0.86 6.27 0.52
C GLU A 132 0.67 6.34 0.66
N ILE A 133 1.14 7.31 1.43
CA ILE A 133 2.56 7.46 1.76
C ILE A 133 2.69 7.30 3.27
N TYR A 134 3.32 6.21 3.71
CA TYR A 134 3.64 6.00 5.12
C TYR A 134 5.08 6.41 5.34
N ILE A 135 5.33 7.42 6.16
CA ILE A 135 6.63 8.07 6.37
C ILE A 135 7.00 7.90 7.82
N LYS A 136 8.17 7.34 8.13
CA LYS A 136 8.63 7.18 9.51
C LYS A 136 8.68 8.56 10.20
N GLU A 137 8.20 8.67 11.43
CA GLU A 137 7.85 9.96 12.06
C GLU A 137 8.96 11.01 12.11
N GLN A 138 10.22 10.59 12.23
CA GLN A 138 11.36 11.51 12.22
C GLN A 138 11.69 12.09 10.85
N LEU A 139 10.96 11.69 9.80
CA LEU A 139 11.11 12.21 8.45
C LEU A 139 9.93 13.12 8.09
N ASP A 140 10.22 14.07 7.20
CA ASP A 140 9.23 14.94 6.57
C ASP A 140 9.01 14.56 5.10
N ILE A 141 7.84 14.95 4.57
CA ILE A 141 7.49 14.71 3.17
C ILE A 141 8.52 15.35 2.21
N SER A 142 9.17 16.46 2.58
CA SER A 142 10.26 17.05 1.80
C SER A 142 11.40 16.07 1.56
N GLN A 143 11.81 15.30 2.58
CA GLN A 143 12.88 14.31 2.46
C GLN A 143 12.49 13.14 1.55
N VAL A 144 11.21 12.75 1.57
CA VAL A 144 10.66 11.75 0.63
C VAL A 144 10.70 12.29 -0.80
N LEU A 145 10.29 13.54 -1.01
CA LEU A 145 10.31 14.19 -2.33
C LEU A 145 11.74 14.38 -2.84
N ASP A 146 12.68 14.77 -1.99
CA ASP A 146 14.09 14.91 -2.32
C ASP A 146 14.68 13.56 -2.77
N TYR A 147 14.34 12.48 -2.08
CA TYR A 147 14.69 11.13 -2.51
C TYR A 147 14.11 10.83 -3.90
N LEU A 148 12.81 11.03 -4.12
CA LEU A 148 12.17 10.76 -5.40
C LEU A 148 12.73 11.64 -6.53
N ASN A 149 13.17 12.86 -6.22
CA ASN A 149 13.86 13.76 -7.15
C ASN A 149 15.24 13.23 -7.53
N LYS A 150 16.01 12.73 -6.56
CA LYS A 150 17.37 12.24 -6.77
C LYS A 150 17.43 10.87 -7.44
N PHE A 151 16.54 9.95 -7.05
CA PHE A 151 16.61 8.53 -7.42
C PHE A 151 15.48 8.08 -8.35
N GLY A 152 14.44 8.90 -8.55
CA GLY A 152 13.30 8.54 -9.38
C GLY A 152 12.33 7.59 -8.68
N ALA A 153 11.64 6.77 -9.48
CA ALA A 153 10.71 5.77 -8.98
C ALA A 153 11.47 4.58 -8.35
N PRO A 154 11.21 4.21 -7.08
CA PRO A 154 11.73 2.97 -6.53
C PRO A 154 11.13 1.77 -7.30
N GLU A 155 11.85 0.66 -7.35
CA GLU A 155 11.28 -0.61 -7.79
C GLU A 155 10.33 -1.12 -6.70
N SER A 156 9.28 -1.84 -7.09
CA SER A 156 8.36 -2.41 -6.10
C SER A 156 9.03 -3.50 -5.29
N ASP A 157 8.46 -3.83 -4.13
CA ASP A 157 8.96 -4.93 -3.29
C ASP A 157 8.92 -6.28 -4.04
N ALA A 158 8.13 -6.36 -5.12
CA ALA A 158 8.11 -7.53 -5.99
C ALA A 158 9.24 -7.56 -7.05
N GLN A 159 9.91 -6.43 -7.29
CA GLN A 159 10.94 -6.27 -8.32
C GLN A 159 12.36 -6.18 -7.77
N ILE A 160 12.54 -5.93 -6.46
CA ILE A 160 13.87 -5.87 -5.85
C ILE A 160 14.65 -7.18 -6.05
N GLY A 161 15.98 -7.11 -6.09
CA GLY A 161 16.81 -8.32 -6.18
C GLY A 161 16.79 -9.15 -4.89
N GLU A 162 17.06 -10.46 -4.99
CA GLU A 162 17.09 -11.38 -3.83
C GLU A 162 18.05 -10.94 -2.73
N GLU A 163 19.24 -10.49 -3.10
CA GLU A 163 20.25 -10.01 -2.15
C GLU A 163 19.79 -8.77 -1.38
N ILE A 164 19.04 -7.88 -2.04
CA ILE A 164 18.43 -6.72 -1.40
C ILE A 164 17.29 -7.17 -0.48
N ALA A 165 16.44 -8.10 -0.92
CA ALA A 165 15.34 -8.64 -0.13
C ALA A 165 15.85 -9.29 1.17
N LYS A 166 16.91 -10.09 1.10
CA LYS A 166 17.58 -10.70 2.27
C LYS A 166 17.98 -9.67 3.32
N VAL A 167 18.58 -8.58 2.88
CA VAL A 167 19.03 -7.49 3.76
C VAL A 167 17.82 -6.73 4.35
N ASN A 168 16.85 -6.43 3.50
CA ASN A 168 15.65 -5.66 3.86
C ASN A 168 14.70 -6.43 4.78
N ARG A 169 14.74 -7.76 4.76
CA ARG A 169 13.99 -8.66 5.66
C ARG A 169 14.08 -8.21 7.12
N GLN A 170 15.27 -7.87 7.61
CA GLN A 170 15.50 -7.51 9.02
C GLN A 170 15.35 -6.01 9.32
N ARG A 171 15.07 -5.18 8.30
CA ARG A 171 15.00 -3.72 8.42
C ARG A 171 13.55 -3.23 8.38
N LEU A 172 13.36 -1.98 8.78
CA LEU A 172 12.10 -1.26 8.66
C LEU A 172 12.27 -0.14 7.62
N PRO A 173 11.33 0.00 6.67
CA PRO A 173 11.38 1.08 5.68
C PRO A 173 11.31 2.47 6.33
N LEU A 174 12.07 3.42 5.79
CA LEU A 174 11.94 4.85 6.08
C LEU A 174 10.61 5.40 5.58
N PHE A 175 10.16 4.95 4.40
CA PHE A 175 8.82 5.22 3.95
C PHE A 175 8.32 4.10 3.03
N PHE A 176 7.00 4.01 2.91
CA PHE A 176 6.30 3.16 1.98
C PHE A 176 5.49 4.05 1.03
N LEU A 177 5.54 3.73 -0.25
CA LEU A 177 4.52 4.16 -1.19
C LEU A 177 3.61 2.98 -1.44
N ARG A 178 2.32 3.20 -1.23
CA ARG A 178 1.30 2.24 -1.59
C ARG A 178 0.37 2.88 -2.59
N TYR A 179 0.12 2.14 -3.67
CA TYR A 179 -0.75 2.60 -4.73
C TYR A 179 -1.88 1.62 -4.95
N GLU A 180 -3.06 2.02 -4.50
CA GLU A 180 -4.22 1.14 -4.41
C GLU A 180 -5.13 1.33 -5.65
N TRP A 181 -5.64 0.22 -6.18
CA TRP A 181 -6.72 0.15 -7.20
C TRP A 181 -6.45 0.69 -8.60
N LEU A 182 -5.32 1.33 -8.86
CA LEU A 182 -4.80 1.46 -10.21
C LEU A 182 -3.99 0.22 -10.60
N ARG A 183 -4.67 -0.94 -10.52
CA ARG A 183 -4.18 -2.31 -10.84
C ARG A 183 -3.92 -2.49 -12.33
N SER A 184 -3.20 -1.56 -12.89
CA SER A 184 -2.80 -1.51 -14.26
C SER A 184 -1.29 -1.58 -14.31
N ILE A 185 -0.81 -2.65 -14.91
CA ILE A 185 0.52 -2.74 -15.53
C ILE A 185 0.92 -1.47 -16.32
N TRP A 186 -0.04 -0.62 -16.70
CA TRP A 186 0.14 0.56 -17.54
C TRP A 186 0.18 1.90 -16.79
N PHE A 187 -0.26 1.99 -15.53
CA PHE A 187 -0.11 3.24 -14.77
C PHE A 187 1.13 3.11 -13.90
N SER A 188 2.27 3.50 -14.46
CA SER A 188 3.56 3.41 -13.76
C SER A 188 3.56 4.30 -12.52
N LEU A 189 4.38 3.94 -11.53
CA LEU A 189 4.64 4.77 -10.35
C LEU A 189 5.20 6.15 -10.73
N GLU A 190 5.70 6.32 -11.95
CA GLU A 190 6.20 7.60 -12.46
C GLU A 190 5.11 8.67 -12.53
N ASN A 191 3.87 8.30 -12.88
CA ASN A 191 2.74 9.25 -12.92
C ASN A 191 2.42 9.85 -11.55
N PRO A 192 2.16 9.07 -10.49
CA PRO A 192 1.91 9.62 -9.16
C PRO A 192 3.15 10.33 -8.62
N ILE A 193 4.38 9.88 -8.90
CA ILE A 193 5.61 10.61 -8.52
C ILE A 193 5.69 11.97 -9.20
N THR A 194 5.38 12.05 -10.50
CA THR A 194 5.36 13.31 -11.26
C THR A 194 4.39 14.30 -10.62
N LEU A 195 3.19 13.82 -10.24
CA LEU A 195 2.20 14.63 -9.55
C LEU A 195 2.67 15.04 -8.16
N LEU A 196 3.26 14.14 -7.36
CA LEU A 196 3.79 14.46 -6.03
C LEU A 196 4.87 15.55 -6.09
N LYS A 197 5.77 15.47 -7.07
CA LYS A 197 6.81 16.49 -7.30
C LYS A 197 6.20 17.83 -7.69
N PHE A 198 5.25 17.82 -8.64
CA PHE A 198 4.58 19.02 -9.13
C PHE A 198 3.77 19.73 -8.03
N TYR A 199 3.05 18.96 -7.21
CA TYR A 199 2.21 19.48 -6.12
C TYR A 199 2.91 19.56 -4.76
N SER A 200 4.24 19.42 -4.72
CA SER A 200 5.05 19.36 -3.49
C SER A 200 4.74 20.47 -2.47
N ASN A 201 4.50 21.70 -2.94
CA ASN A 201 4.16 22.82 -2.06
C ASN A 201 2.76 22.67 -1.42
N SER A 202 1.81 22.10 -2.16
CA SER A 202 0.45 21.83 -1.67
C SER A 202 0.39 20.65 -0.71
N LEU A 203 1.43 19.80 -0.69
CA LEU A 203 1.52 18.67 0.24
C LEU A 203 1.85 19.07 1.68
N LYS A 204 2.10 20.35 1.96
CA LYS A 204 2.42 20.83 3.32
C LYS A 204 1.19 20.96 4.22
N ASP A 205 0.03 21.22 3.62
CA ASP A 205 -1.22 21.48 4.34
C ASP A 205 -2.16 20.26 4.37
N VAL A 206 -1.63 19.10 3.97
CA VAL A 206 -2.42 17.86 3.87
C VAL A 206 -2.68 17.27 5.24
N LYS A 207 -3.82 16.61 5.39
CA LYS A 207 -4.11 15.85 6.61
C LYS A 207 -3.09 14.71 6.78
N ILE A 208 -2.50 14.65 7.97
CA ILE A 208 -1.55 13.61 8.37
C ILE A 208 -2.20 12.76 9.46
N ASP A 209 -2.29 11.46 9.20
CA ASP A 209 -2.68 10.50 10.22
C ASP A 209 -1.41 9.92 10.87
N HIS A 210 -1.44 9.64 12.17
CA HIS A 210 -0.33 9.02 12.87
C HIS A 210 -0.61 7.55 13.16
N PHE A 211 0.41 6.72 12.98
CA PHE A 211 0.34 5.27 13.16
C PHE A 211 1.58 4.77 13.88
N ARG A 212 1.42 3.73 14.68
CA ARG A 212 2.50 2.92 15.20
C ARG A 212 2.59 1.62 14.41
N LEU A 213 3.78 1.28 13.93
CA LEU A 213 4.04 -0.07 13.44
C LEU A 213 4.13 -1.00 14.66
N CYS A 214 3.26 -1.99 14.77
CA CYS A 214 3.27 -2.92 15.90
C CYS A 214 4.22 -4.10 15.67
N PHE A 215 4.22 -4.65 14.46
CA PHE A 215 5.13 -5.72 14.07
C PHE A 215 5.33 -5.77 12.56
N LYS A 216 6.43 -6.42 12.18
CA LYS A 216 6.68 -6.95 10.85
C LYS A 216 6.86 -8.45 10.95
N ALA A 217 6.05 -9.24 10.25
CA ALA A 217 6.24 -10.69 10.14
C ALA A 217 6.89 -11.01 8.79
N VAL A 218 7.96 -11.81 8.79
CA VAL A 218 8.70 -12.22 7.59
C VAL A 218 8.69 -13.73 7.44
N GLN A 219 8.49 -14.25 6.22
CA GLN A 219 8.39 -15.69 6.00
C GLN A 219 9.68 -16.42 6.33
N LYS A 220 9.65 -17.47 7.15
CA LYS A 220 10.83 -18.30 7.41
C LYS A 220 11.39 -18.90 6.12
N GLN A 221 12.71 -18.90 6.00
CA GLN A 221 13.39 -19.44 4.81
C GLN A 221 13.26 -20.97 4.70
N GLN A 222 13.11 -21.66 5.83
CA GLN A 222 12.94 -23.10 5.90
C GLN A 222 11.77 -23.41 6.82
N SER A 223 10.67 -23.90 6.25
CA SER A 223 9.51 -24.43 6.97
C SER A 223 9.41 -25.92 6.65
N LYS A 224 9.22 -26.76 7.66
CA LYS A 224 8.91 -28.19 7.43
C LYS A 224 7.42 -28.39 7.14
N PHE A 225 6.60 -27.44 7.58
CA PHE A 225 5.15 -27.50 7.47
C PHE A 225 4.63 -26.99 6.13
N ILE A 226 5.25 -25.95 5.58
CA ILE A 226 4.79 -25.33 4.34
C ILE A 226 5.87 -25.48 3.29
N ASN A 227 5.62 -26.39 2.35
CA ASN A 227 6.42 -26.43 1.14
C ASN A 227 5.98 -25.28 0.24
N TYR A 228 6.68 -24.16 0.35
CA TYR A 228 6.46 -22.96 -0.46
C TYR A 228 6.96 -23.16 -1.89
N ILE A 229 6.59 -24.26 -2.57
CA ILE A 229 7.03 -24.64 -3.92
C ILE A 229 6.81 -23.50 -4.95
N GLY A 230 5.94 -22.52 -4.65
CA GLY A 230 5.78 -21.31 -5.44
C GLY A 230 6.51 -20.05 -4.95
N SER A 231 6.97 -19.95 -3.70
CA SER A 231 7.71 -18.74 -3.27
C SER A 231 9.18 -18.91 -3.64
N GLU A 232 9.54 -18.55 -4.87
CA GLU A 232 10.93 -18.56 -5.37
C GLU A 232 11.87 -17.76 -4.46
N ASN A 233 11.34 -16.83 -3.66
CA ASN A 233 12.12 -16.10 -2.68
C ASN A 233 11.34 -15.74 -1.39
N PRO A 234 11.54 -16.46 -0.26
CA PRO A 234 10.87 -16.17 1.01
C PRO A 234 11.22 -14.79 1.59
N ASP A 235 12.34 -14.19 1.19
CA ASP A 235 12.80 -12.91 1.74
C ASP A 235 11.97 -11.71 1.26
N HIS A 236 11.18 -11.89 0.20
CA HIS A 236 10.21 -10.87 -0.25
C HIS A 236 8.91 -10.87 0.55
N ASN A 237 8.62 -11.94 1.29
CA ASN A 237 7.33 -12.12 1.95
C ASN A 237 7.35 -11.47 3.34
N SER A 238 6.73 -10.29 3.43
CA SER A 238 6.62 -9.47 4.63
C SER A 238 5.19 -8.95 4.86
N ILE A 239 4.75 -8.99 6.11
CA ILE A 239 3.49 -8.41 6.59
C ILE A 239 3.81 -7.34 7.61
N TYR A 240 3.32 -6.13 7.41
CA TYR A 240 3.41 -5.04 8.38
C TYR A 240 2.03 -4.78 8.97
N PHE A 241 1.94 -4.60 10.28
CA PHE A 241 0.70 -4.19 10.93
C PHE A 241 0.87 -2.84 11.62
N PHE A 242 0.02 -1.90 11.23
CA PHE A 242 -0.04 -0.55 11.78
C PHE A 242 -1.29 -0.38 12.62
N THR A 243 -1.18 0.30 13.76
CA THR A 243 -2.31 0.80 14.55
C THR A 243 -2.30 2.31 14.56
N PRO A 244 -3.44 3.01 14.49
CA PRO A 244 -3.47 4.45 14.68
C PRO A 244 -2.79 4.80 16.00
N ASP A 245 -1.98 5.86 15.99
CA ASP A 245 -1.52 6.47 17.23
C ASP A 245 -2.69 7.31 17.73
N LYS A 246 -3.21 7.02 18.93
CA LYS A 246 -4.29 7.83 19.49
C LYS A 246 -3.71 9.22 19.75
N THR A 247 -4.03 10.19 18.90
CA THR A 247 -3.70 11.59 19.16
C THR A 247 -4.35 11.99 20.48
N ASN A 248 -3.60 12.69 21.34
CA ASN A 248 -4.10 13.27 22.58
C ASN A 248 -5.07 14.43 22.26
N ASP A 249 -6.16 14.18 21.54
CA ASP A 249 -7.25 15.13 21.46
C ASP A 249 -7.89 15.18 22.86
N ALA A 250 -7.60 16.27 23.55
CA ALA A 250 -7.86 16.52 24.97
C ALA A 250 -9.35 16.60 25.35
N ASP A 251 -10.26 16.19 24.47
CA ASP A 251 -11.70 16.36 24.65
C ASP A 251 -12.48 15.09 24.98
N ASP A 252 -11.86 13.89 24.89
CA ASP A 252 -12.58 12.65 25.24
C ASP A 252 -12.30 12.20 26.69
N LYS A 253 -12.82 12.98 27.64
CA LYS A 253 -12.72 12.70 29.09
C LYS A 253 -13.60 11.55 29.59
N ASN A 254 -14.33 10.85 28.71
CA ASN A 254 -15.31 9.84 29.11
C ASN A 254 -15.18 8.50 28.35
N ASN A 255 -13.99 7.90 28.31
CA ASN A 255 -13.90 6.50 27.92
C ASN A 255 -12.97 5.69 28.84
N GLU A 256 -13.61 4.90 29.70
CA GLU A 256 -13.04 3.92 30.62
C GLU A 256 -12.41 2.69 29.92
N ASN A 257 -11.95 2.81 28.67
CA ASN A 257 -11.31 1.71 27.92
C ASN A 257 -9.87 2.07 27.50
N ARG A 258 -9.03 2.36 28.49
CA ARG A 258 -7.58 2.65 28.33
C ARG A 258 -6.70 1.41 28.05
N GLU A 259 -7.30 0.25 27.78
CA GLU A 259 -6.60 -1.04 27.56
C GLU A 259 -6.48 -1.47 26.09
N GLN A 260 -6.81 -0.63 25.11
CA GLN A 260 -6.44 -0.93 23.71
C GLN A 260 -4.94 -0.67 23.41
N ASP A 261 -4.19 -0.22 24.40
CA ASP A 261 -2.76 0.03 24.30
C ASP A 261 -1.97 -1.27 24.48
N LYS A 262 -1.55 -1.82 23.32
CA LYS A 262 -0.59 -2.93 23.11
C LYS A 262 -1.21 -4.33 23.02
N LEU A 263 -2.13 -4.52 22.08
CA LEU A 263 -2.33 -5.87 21.55
C LEU A 263 -0.98 -6.40 21.04
N SER A 264 -0.57 -7.54 21.57
CA SER A 264 0.61 -8.28 21.14
C SER A 264 0.45 -8.73 19.68
N ALA A 265 1.56 -9.04 19.01
CA ALA A 265 1.50 -9.60 17.67
C ALA A 265 0.68 -10.90 17.63
N ALA A 266 0.68 -11.68 18.72
CA ALA A 266 -0.14 -12.88 18.87
C ALA A 266 -1.63 -12.58 18.81
N GLU A 267 -2.10 -11.66 19.67
CA GLU A 267 -3.52 -11.28 19.70
C GLU A 267 -3.97 -10.68 18.36
N ILE A 268 -3.13 -9.90 17.70
CA ILE A 268 -3.45 -9.34 16.38
C ILE A 268 -3.56 -10.46 15.34
N ILE A 269 -2.60 -11.36 15.27
CA ILE A 269 -2.61 -12.42 14.25
C ILE A 269 -3.78 -13.39 14.45
N GLU A 270 -4.09 -13.75 15.70
CA GLU A 270 -5.17 -14.70 16.01
C GLU A 270 -6.57 -14.10 15.77
N ASN A 271 -6.76 -12.79 16.00
CA ASN A 271 -8.06 -12.13 15.82
C ASN A 271 -8.37 -11.72 14.37
N ASN A 272 -7.49 -12.01 13.41
CA ASN A 272 -7.64 -11.59 12.00
C ASN A 272 -7.78 -12.79 11.05
N ASP A 273 -8.51 -13.83 11.46
CA ASP A 273 -8.74 -15.05 10.69
C ASP A 273 -9.48 -14.83 9.36
N PHE A 274 -10.26 -13.75 9.24
CA PHE A 274 -10.91 -13.36 7.98
C PHE A 274 -9.91 -13.22 6.82
N ILE A 275 -8.64 -12.90 7.11
CA ILE A 275 -7.58 -12.81 6.10
C ILE A 275 -7.33 -14.19 5.47
N PHE A 276 -7.31 -15.24 6.30
CA PHE A 276 -7.22 -16.62 5.83
C PHE A 276 -8.47 -17.00 5.02
N GLN A 277 -9.67 -16.70 5.54
CA GLN A 277 -10.94 -17.05 4.88
C GLN A 277 -11.09 -16.44 3.48
N ASN A 278 -10.54 -15.24 3.27
CA ASN A 278 -10.57 -14.55 1.98
C ASN A 278 -9.45 -14.96 1.01
N THR A 279 -8.55 -15.88 1.42
CA THR A 279 -7.47 -16.36 0.57
C THR A 279 -7.91 -17.60 -0.21
N ASN A 280 -7.88 -17.53 -1.54
CA ASN A 280 -8.12 -18.70 -2.39
C ASN A 280 -6.91 -19.64 -2.34
N LEU A 281 -7.05 -20.75 -1.63
CA LEU A 281 -6.00 -21.77 -1.44
C LEU A 281 -5.95 -22.82 -2.56
N GLU A 282 -7.04 -23.00 -3.31
CA GLU A 282 -7.07 -23.94 -4.46
C GLU A 282 -6.22 -23.40 -5.62
N TYR A 283 -6.24 -22.08 -5.80
CA TYR A 283 -5.45 -21.36 -6.79
C TYR A 283 -4.71 -20.20 -6.13
N PRO A 284 -3.66 -20.49 -5.34
CA PRO A 284 -2.94 -19.45 -4.61
C PRO A 284 -2.33 -18.47 -5.60
N ARG A 285 -2.69 -17.20 -5.47
CA ARG A 285 -2.15 -16.15 -6.35
C ARG A 285 -0.69 -15.93 -6.00
N MET A 286 0.16 -16.11 -7.00
CA MET A 286 1.52 -15.59 -7.02
C MET A 286 1.40 -14.10 -7.32
N PHE A 287 1.56 -13.28 -6.29
CA PHE A 287 1.45 -11.82 -6.36
C PHE A 287 2.68 -11.16 -7.00
N ALA A 288 3.54 -11.92 -7.69
CA ALA A 288 4.69 -11.40 -8.43
C ALA A 288 4.32 -10.26 -9.40
N SER A 289 3.05 -10.14 -9.80
CA SER A 289 2.53 -9.07 -10.66
C SER A 289 1.92 -7.86 -9.92
N THR A 290 1.62 -7.94 -8.61
CA THR A 290 1.08 -6.78 -7.86
C THR A 290 2.23 -5.93 -7.36
N ARG A 291 2.50 -4.84 -8.08
CA ARG A 291 3.56 -3.85 -7.82
C ARG A 291 2.97 -2.66 -7.07
N ASP A 292 2.25 -2.95 -5.99
CA ASP A 292 1.37 -1.98 -5.34
C ASP A 292 2.05 -1.35 -4.10
N ILE A 293 3.20 -1.88 -3.68
CA ILE A 293 3.96 -1.45 -2.51
C ILE A 293 5.43 -1.28 -2.90
N TYR A 294 5.98 -0.17 -2.45
CA TYR A 294 7.37 0.24 -2.66
C TYR A 294 7.94 0.66 -1.32
N SER A 295 8.82 -0.18 -0.77
CA SER A 295 9.46 0.03 0.53
C SER A 295 10.86 0.60 0.35
N VAL A 296 11.12 1.78 0.92
CA VAL A 296 12.44 2.44 0.86
C VAL A 296 13.10 2.43 2.23
N TYR A 297 14.32 1.90 2.34
CA TYR A 297 15.00 1.62 3.61
C TYR A 297 16.15 2.58 3.98
N ASP A 298 16.77 3.22 2.99
CA ASP A 298 17.80 4.25 3.14
C ASP A 298 17.56 5.31 2.06
N LEU A 299 17.79 6.59 2.42
CA LEU A 299 17.69 7.74 1.53
C LEU A 299 18.87 7.83 0.55
N SER A 300 19.87 6.95 0.64
CA SER A 300 21.09 7.00 -0.16
C SER A 300 21.03 6.20 -1.49
N CYS A 301 20.05 5.30 -1.71
CA CYS A 301 19.97 4.50 -2.94
C CYS A 301 18.53 4.04 -3.27
N SER A 302 18.22 3.90 -4.57
CA SER A 302 16.86 3.71 -5.12
C SER A 302 16.14 2.44 -4.66
N ASN A 303 16.86 1.42 -4.19
CA ASN A 303 16.38 0.24 -3.43
C ASN A 303 17.49 -0.49 -2.65
N ASN A 304 18.59 0.24 -2.40
CA ASN A 304 19.68 -0.01 -1.46
C ASN A 304 20.62 -1.21 -1.68
N SER A 305 21.79 -0.83 -2.19
CA SER A 305 23.08 -1.54 -2.24
C SER A 305 23.36 -2.44 -1.04
N LEU A 306 23.96 -3.61 -1.32
CA LEU A 306 24.53 -4.50 -0.31
C LEU A 306 25.41 -3.71 0.66
N PRO A 307 25.39 -4.02 1.98
CA PRO A 307 26.32 -3.41 2.92
C PRO A 307 27.75 -3.63 2.39
N THR A 308 28.46 -2.54 2.08
CA THR A 308 29.90 -2.59 1.89
C THR A 308 30.47 -3.14 3.18
N LYS A 309 31.15 -4.30 3.14
CA LYS A 309 31.84 -4.85 4.30
C LYS A 309 32.73 -3.76 4.89
N ASP A 310 32.29 -3.11 5.96
CA ASP A 310 33.20 -2.31 6.77
C ASP A 310 34.11 -3.34 7.45
N PRO A 311 35.43 -3.28 7.26
CA PRO A 311 36.36 -4.20 7.93
C PRO A 311 36.24 -4.16 9.46
N ASN A 312 35.55 -3.15 10.02
CA ASN A 312 35.36 -2.95 11.44
C ASN A 312 34.08 -3.56 12.03
N ASP A 313 33.12 -3.99 11.21
CA ASP A 313 31.93 -4.71 11.69
C ASP A 313 32.22 -6.21 11.80
N GLN A 314 33.18 -6.54 12.67
CA GLN A 314 33.27 -7.88 13.23
C GLN A 314 32.15 -8.02 14.27
N VAL A 315 31.14 -8.81 13.88
CA VAL A 315 30.14 -9.41 14.78
C VAL A 315 30.81 -9.81 16.11
N PRO A 316 30.27 -9.45 17.28
CA PRO A 316 30.81 -9.95 18.52
C PRO A 316 30.66 -11.47 18.54
N ASN A 317 31.80 -12.15 18.58
CA ASN A 317 31.88 -13.60 18.72
C ASN A 317 30.98 -14.04 19.89
N ARG A 318 30.05 -14.94 19.58
CA ARG A 318 29.38 -15.75 20.60
C ARG A 318 30.45 -16.65 21.24
N THR A 319 30.65 -16.50 22.55
CA THR A 319 31.18 -17.55 23.43
C THR A 319 30.05 -18.13 24.24
#